data_AF-A0A453DF04-F1
#
_entry.id   AF-A0A453DF04-F1
#
_cell.length_a   1.000
_cell.length_b   1.000
_cell.length_c   1.000
_cell.angle_alpha   90.00
_cell.angle_beta   90.00
_cell.angle_gamma   90.00
#
_symmetry.space_group_name_H-M   'P 1'
#
loop_
_entity.id
_entity.type
_entity.pdbx_description
1 polymer ?
#
loop_
_entity_poly.entity_id
_entity_poly.type
_entity_poly.pdbx_seq_one_letter_code
_entity_poly.pdbx_strand_id
1 'polypeptide(L)'
;MQSHAELTVEERATLCRCLNYEKLTLEACKELARNRRIPPRIAVQALSLQRPPNSLQSPLSSPTPKRVMSDDEKEKETLRLNLGRMQGRVAELEMVCKEMRGKTRLSPRVVAAKGNKVLGGRGLPWMC
;
A
#
# COMPACT_ATOMS: atom_id res chain seq x y z
N MET A 1 -38.68 -15.27 17.77
CA MET A 1 -37.56 -14.39 17.38
C MET A 1 -36.25 -15.12 17.62
N GLN A 2 -35.93 -16.11 16.77
CA GLN A 2 -34.64 -16.82 16.82
C GLN A 2 -33.62 -15.99 16.02
N SER A 3 -33.33 -14.78 16.49
CA SER A 3 -32.25 -13.98 15.94
C SER A 3 -30.98 -14.56 16.54
N HIS A 4 -30.19 -15.34 15.81
CA HIS A 4 -28.72 -15.41 15.89
C HIS A 4 -28.25 -16.59 15.02
N ALA A 5 -27.83 -16.28 13.79
CA ALA A 5 -26.80 -17.09 13.16
C ALA A 5 -25.54 -16.94 14.01
N GLU A 6 -24.95 -18.06 14.46
CA GLU A 6 -23.67 -18.03 15.15
C GLU A 6 -22.59 -17.61 14.14
N LEU A 7 -22.15 -16.35 14.22
CA LEU A 7 -21.04 -15.87 13.41
C LEU A 7 -19.80 -16.72 13.70
N THR A 8 -19.08 -17.12 12.68
CA THR A 8 -17.79 -17.81 12.76
C THR A 8 -16.72 -16.94 13.44
N VAL A 9 -15.61 -17.54 13.85
CA VAL A 9 -14.49 -16.80 14.47
C VAL A 9 -13.96 -15.74 13.50
N GLU A 10 -13.91 -16.07 12.22
CA GLU A 10 -13.45 -15.24 11.12
C GLU A 10 -14.38 -14.05 10.90
N GLU A 11 -15.71 -14.26 10.88
CA GLU A 11 -16.69 -13.17 10.76
C GLU A 11 -16.68 -12.24 11.98
N ARG A 12 -16.47 -12.80 13.18
CA ARG A 12 -16.30 -11.97 14.38
C ARG A 12 -15.02 -11.15 14.30
N ALA A 13 -13.94 -11.73 13.77
CA ALA A 13 -12.69 -11.00 13.55
C ALA A 13 -12.85 -9.91 12.49
N THR A 14 -13.57 -10.15 11.40
CA THR A 14 -13.80 -9.16 10.33
C THR A 14 -14.57 -7.95 10.86
N LEU A 15 -15.65 -8.18 11.62
CA LEU A 15 -16.41 -7.10 12.26
C LEU A 15 -15.59 -6.34 13.29
N CYS A 16 -14.76 -7.03 14.06
CA CYS A 16 -13.87 -6.40 15.03
C CYS A 16 -12.88 -5.44 14.37
N ARG A 17 -12.35 -5.75 13.18
CA ARG A 17 -11.41 -4.87 12.45
C ARG A 17 -11.95 -3.47 12.14
N CYS A 18 -13.27 -3.27 12.16
CA CYS A 18 -13.87 -1.95 11.96
C CYS A 18 -13.68 -1.00 13.17
N LEU A 19 -13.24 -1.51 14.32
CA LEU A 19 -13.01 -0.71 15.52
C LEU A 19 -11.61 -0.08 15.51
N ASN A 20 -11.52 1.20 15.86
CA ASN A 20 -10.24 1.87 16.06
C ASN A 20 -9.77 1.70 17.51
N TYR A 21 -8.88 0.74 17.74
CA TYR A 21 -8.37 0.39 19.06
C TYR A 21 -7.43 1.43 19.67
N GLU A 22 -6.90 2.39 18.91
CA GLU A 22 -6.05 3.48 19.44
C GLU A 22 -6.89 4.61 20.05
N LYS A 23 -8.12 4.78 19.57
CA LYS A 23 -9.06 5.80 20.06
C LYS A 23 -9.93 5.33 21.23
N LEU A 24 -9.96 4.02 21.48
CA LEU A 24 -10.66 3.46 22.63
C LEU A 24 -9.87 3.73 23.92
N THR A 25 -10.55 3.76 25.06
CA THR A 25 -9.89 3.87 26.36
C THR A 25 -9.33 2.50 26.78
N LEU A 26 -8.30 2.49 27.62
CA LEU A 26 -7.73 1.26 28.18
C LEU A 26 -8.78 0.40 28.90
N GLU A 27 -9.71 1.02 29.64
CA GLU A 27 -10.80 0.30 30.31
C GLU A 27 -11.76 -0.36 29.31
N ALA A 28 -12.12 0.33 28.22
CA ALA A 28 -12.92 -0.26 27.15
C ALA A 28 -12.21 -1.45 26.50
N CYS A 29 -10.88 -1.39 26.31
CA CYS A 29 -10.10 -2.52 25.81
C CYS A 29 -10.07 -3.71 26.79
N LYS A 30 -10.08 -3.47 28.12
CA LYS A 30 -10.18 -4.53 29.14
C LYS A 30 -11.54 -5.20 29.11
N GLU A 31 -12.61 -4.43 28.98
CA GLU A 31 -13.98 -4.96 28.87
C GLU A 31 -14.15 -5.77 27.58
N LEU A 32 -13.63 -5.26 26.47
CA LEU A 32 -13.59 -5.96 25.19
C LEU A 32 -12.87 -7.30 25.29
N ALA A 33 -11.75 -7.37 26.03
CA ALA A 33 -11.02 -8.61 26.25
C ALA A 33 -11.76 -9.65 27.12
N ARG A 34 -12.71 -9.22 27.95
CA ARG A 34 -13.56 -10.12 28.75
C ARG A 34 -14.72 -10.69 27.94
N ASN A 35 -15.04 -10.11 26.78
CA ASN A 35 -16.15 -10.55 25.95
C ASN A 35 -15.79 -11.79 25.12
N ARG A 36 -16.43 -12.92 25.44
CA ARG A 36 -16.19 -14.22 24.76
C ARG A 36 -16.50 -14.22 23.26
N ARG A 37 -17.29 -13.26 22.76
CA ARG A 37 -17.56 -13.12 21.32
C ARG A 37 -16.39 -12.51 20.57
N ILE A 38 -15.46 -11.86 21.26
CA ILE A 38 -14.29 -11.24 20.66
C ILE A 38 -13.20 -12.31 20.50
N PRO A 39 -12.64 -12.50 19.29
CA PRO A 39 -11.55 -13.43 19.10
C PRO A 39 -10.33 -13.05 19.98
N PRO A 40 -9.64 -14.00 20.63
CA PRO A 40 -8.52 -13.71 21.53
C PRO A 40 -7.41 -12.88 20.89
N ARG A 41 -7.13 -13.09 19.60
CA ARG A 41 -6.12 -12.33 18.85
C ARG A 41 -6.42 -10.83 18.84
N ILE A 42 -7.69 -10.48 18.65
CA ILE A 42 -8.16 -9.09 18.64
C ILE A 42 -8.04 -8.46 20.02
N ALA A 43 -8.41 -9.19 21.08
CA ALA A 43 -8.31 -8.70 22.46
C ALA A 43 -6.86 -8.37 22.84
N VAL A 44 -5.90 -9.22 22.47
CA VAL A 44 -4.47 -8.97 22.71
C VAL A 44 -3.98 -7.74 21.94
N GLN A 45 -4.35 -7.63 20.66
CA GLN A 45 -3.99 -6.48 19.82
C GLN A 45 -4.53 -5.17 20.42
N ALA A 46 -5.82 -5.12 20.77
CA ALA A 46 -6.46 -3.96 21.37
C ALA A 46 -5.79 -3.52 22.70
N LEU A 47 -5.43 -4.47 23.56
CA LEU A 47 -4.72 -4.18 24.82
C LEU A 47 -3.26 -3.76 24.61
N SER A 48 -2.61 -4.23 23.54
CA SER A 48 -1.22 -3.88 23.26
C SER A 48 -1.08 -2.42 22.81
N LEU A 49 -2.03 -1.93 22.01
CA LEU A 49 -2.06 -0.55 21.51
C LEU A 49 -2.28 0.50 22.61
N GLN A 50 -2.92 0.11 23.71
CA GLN A 50 -3.22 0.98 24.84
C GLN A 50 -2.10 1.04 25.89
N ARG A 51 -1.07 0.19 25.79
CA ARG A 51 0.05 0.23 26.73
C ARG A 51 1.06 1.28 26.26
N PRO A 52 1.26 2.39 27.00
CA PRO A 52 2.34 3.32 26.70
C PRO A 52 3.69 2.61 26.87
N PRO A 53 4.72 2.99 26.10
CA PRO A 53 6.03 2.31 26.08
C PRO A 53 6.79 2.33 27.42
N ASN A 54 6.32 3.06 28.44
CA ASN A 54 7.08 3.35 29.66
C ASN A 54 6.60 2.65 30.94
N SER A 55 5.74 1.64 30.89
CA SER A 55 5.29 0.92 32.11
C SER A 55 5.80 -0.53 32.19
N LEU A 56 7.11 -0.70 32.03
CA LEU A 56 7.82 -1.92 32.41
C LEU A 56 8.77 -1.63 33.57
N GLN A 57 8.26 -1.81 34.78
CA GLN A 57 9.03 -2.25 35.95
C GLN A 57 8.09 -3.20 36.72
N SER A 58 8.30 -4.48 36.99
CA SER A 58 9.29 -5.56 36.78
C SER A 58 8.63 -6.84 37.38
N PRO A 59 9.27 -8.02 37.54
CA PRO A 59 10.21 -8.76 36.70
C PRO A 59 9.66 -10.18 36.33
N LEU A 60 10.46 -10.93 35.56
CA LEU A 60 10.40 -12.38 35.33
C LEU A 60 9.54 -12.86 34.15
N SER A 61 10.12 -12.78 32.96
CA SER A 61 10.44 -13.95 32.10
C SER A 61 10.72 -13.45 30.68
N SER A 62 11.99 -13.42 30.29
CA SER A 62 12.36 -13.45 28.86
C SER A 62 12.17 -14.91 28.36
N PRO A 63 11.84 -15.17 27.08
CA PRO A 63 12.65 -14.68 25.96
C PRO A 63 11.87 -14.06 24.80
N THR A 64 12.50 -13.07 24.19
CA THR A 64 12.30 -12.56 22.81
C THR A 64 10.94 -11.97 22.45
N PRO A 65 10.85 -10.64 22.24
CA PRO A 65 9.73 -10.09 21.48
C PRO A 65 9.96 -10.48 20.02
N LYS A 66 9.43 -11.63 19.61
CA LYS A 66 9.03 -11.78 18.21
C LYS A 66 7.99 -10.69 18.01
N ARG A 67 8.41 -9.55 17.44
CA ARG A 67 7.49 -8.53 16.95
C ARG A 67 6.61 -9.24 15.93
N VAL A 68 5.46 -9.73 16.39
CA VAL A 68 4.39 -10.18 15.50
C VAL A 68 3.90 -8.88 14.88
N MET A 69 4.53 -8.50 13.76
CA MET A 69 4.01 -7.43 12.92
C MET A 69 2.59 -7.83 12.56
N SER A 70 1.63 -6.97 12.89
CA SER A 70 0.26 -7.12 12.42
C SER A 70 0.28 -7.35 10.91
N ASP A 71 -0.63 -8.20 10.40
CA ASP A 71 -0.72 -8.46 8.96
C ASP A 71 -0.80 -7.15 8.14
N ASP A 72 -1.46 -6.11 8.69
CA ASP A 72 -1.53 -4.76 8.11
C ASP A 72 -0.16 -4.06 7.99
N GLU A 73 0.72 -4.17 8.99
CA GLU A 73 2.06 -3.56 8.92
C GLU A 73 2.98 -4.31 7.95
N LYS A 74 2.81 -5.63 7.83
CA LYS A 74 3.53 -6.44 6.85
C LYS A 74 3.11 -6.13 5.42
N GLU A 75 1.82 -5.92 5.17
CA GLU A 75 1.30 -5.49 3.88
C GLU A 75 1.82 -4.09 3.51
N LYS A 76 1.77 -3.15 4.45
CA LYS A 76 2.31 -1.80 4.28
C LYS A 76 3.81 -1.80 3.96
N GLU A 77 4.61 -2.62 4.63
CA GLU A 77 6.03 -2.79 4.33
C GLU A 77 6.26 -3.37 2.93
N THR A 78 5.46 -4.37 2.54
CA THR A 78 5.47 -4.96 1.20
C THR A 78 5.16 -3.92 0.11
N LEU A 79 4.13 -3.10 0.33
CA LEU A 79 3.75 -2.03 -0.59
C LEU A 79 4.85 -0.98 -0.73
N ARG A 80 5.53 -0.61 0.36
CA ARG A 80 6.69 0.31 0.31
C ARG A 80 7.83 -0.25 -0.55
N LEU A 81 8.18 -1.52 -0.36
CA LEU A 81 9.24 -2.17 -1.13
C LEU A 81 8.90 -2.25 -2.63
N ASN A 82 7.64 -2.60 -2.95
CA ASN A 82 7.17 -2.66 -4.33
C ASN A 82 7.18 -1.29 -5.01
N LEU A 83 6.77 -0.24 -4.30
CA LEU A 83 6.82 1.13 -4.81
C LEU A 83 8.25 1.56 -5.12
N GLY A 84 9.21 1.30 -4.23
CA GLY A 84 10.62 1.61 -4.46
C GLY A 84 11.20 0.87 -5.68
N ARG A 85 10.89 -0.43 -5.83
CA ARG A 85 11.29 -1.22 -7.00
C ARG A 85 10.69 -0.64 -8.29
N MET A 86 9.41 -0.27 -8.25
CA MET A 86 8.73 0.34 -9.41
C MET A 86 9.38 1.68 -9.78
N GLN A 87 9.69 2.53 -8.81
CA GLN A 87 10.37 3.81 -9.04
C GLN A 87 11.76 3.61 -9.66
N GLY A 88 12.54 2.63 -9.20
CA GLY A 88 13.84 2.31 -9.81
C GLY A 88 13.71 1.92 -11.29
N ARG A 89 12.75 1.04 -11.60
CA ARG A 89 12.47 0.64 -12.99
C ARG A 89 12.03 1.81 -13.86
N VAL A 90 11.21 2.71 -13.33
CA VAL A 90 10.80 3.93 -14.04
C VAL A 90 12.01 4.83 -14.32
N ALA A 91 12.89 5.04 -13.35
CA ALA A 91 14.09 5.84 -13.54
C ALA A 91 15.04 5.26 -14.61
N GLU A 92 15.26 3.94 -14.59
CA GLU A 92 16.02 3.25 -15.64
C GLU A 92 15.39 3.42 -17.02
N LEU A 93 14.07 3.21 -17.14
CA LEU A 93 13.34 3.40 -18.39
C LEU A 93 13.39 4.85 -18.88
N GLU A 94 13.27 5.83 -17.99
CA GLU A 94 13.41 7.24 -18.32
C GLU A 94 14.79 7.57 -18.89
N MET A 95 15.85 6.97 -18.33
CA MET A 95 17.22 7.13 -18.83
C MET A 95 17.37 6.57 -20.24
N VAL A 96 16.89 5.35 -20.49
CA VAL A 96 16.90 4.75 -21.84
C VAL A 96 16.09 5.59 -22.82
N CYS A 97 14.92 6.10 -22.41
CA CYS A 97 14.10 6.98 -23.24
C CYS A 97 14.77 8.31 -23.55
N LYS A 98 15.53 8.89 -22.60
CA LYS A 98 16.35 10.10 -22.83
C LYS A 98 17.46 9.82 -23.84
N GLU A 99 18.16 8.68 -23.69
CA GLU A 99 19.24 8.28 -24.57
C GLU A 99 18.76 8.04 -26.01
N MET A 100 17.66 7.30 -26.18
CA MET A 100 17.05 7.08 -27.49
C MET A 100 16.65 8.39 -28.15
N ARG A 101 16.04 9.34 -27.41
CA ARG A 101 15.72 10.68 -27.93
C ARG A 101 16.95 11.47 -28.36
N GLY A 102 18.09 11.30 -27.67
CA GLY A 102 19.36 11.90 -28.08
C GLY A 102 19.86 11.32 -29.41
N LYS A 103 19.78 10.00 -29.57
CA LYS A 103 20.20 9.28 -30.79
C LYS A 103 19.31 9.58 -32.00
N THR A 104 18.00 9.72 -31.81
CA THR A 104 17.06 10.09 -32.90
C THR A 104 17.25 11.52 -33.41
N ARG A 105 17.82 12.44 -32.62
CA ARG A 105 18.16 13.79 -33.09
C ARG A 105 19.41 13.84 -33.97
N LEU A 106 20.26 12.82 -33.92
CA LEU A 106 21.50 12.73 -34.69
C LEU A 106 21.37 11.93 -35.99
N SER A 107 20.21 11.31 -36.27
CA SER A 107 19.94 10.84 -37.63
C SER A 107 19.76 12.06 -38.53
N PRO A 108 20.57 12.26 -39.58
CA PRO A 108 20.36 13.35 -40.51
C PRO A 108 18.95 13.20 -41.08
N ARG A 109 18.12 14.23 -40.95
CA ARG A 109 16.95 14.36 -41.83
C ARG A 109 17.51 14.38 -43.25
N VAL A 110 17.43 13.25 -43.96
CA VAL A 110 17.60 13.23 -45.41
C VAL A 110 16.34 13.85 -45.99
N VAL A 111 16.24 15.18 -45.93
CA VAL A 111 15.32 15.93 -46.78
C VAL A 111 16.11 16.33 -48.01
N ALA A 112 15.80 15.60 -49.08
CA ALA A 112 16.40 15.73 -50.40
C ALA A 112 16.42 17.18 -50.90
N ALA A 113 17.53 17.55 -51.52
CA ALA A 113 17.70 18.83 -52.17
C ALA A 113 16.87 18.94 -53.46
N LYS A 114 16.23 20.10 -53.61
CA LYS A 114 15.90 20.83 -54.85
C LYS A 114 15.05 20.13 -55.92
N GLY A 115 13.77 20.50 -55.97
CA GLY A 115 12.92 20.42 -57.16
C GLY A 115 12.12 21.72 -57.31
N ASN A 116 12.10 22.27 -58.52
CA ASN A 116 11.64 23.61 -58.88
C ASN A 116 10.16 23.92 -58.60
N LYS A 117 9.88 25.24 -58.61
CA LYS A 117 8.60 25.93 -58.40
C LYS A 117 7.41 25.31 -59.13
N VAL A 118 6.22 25.33 -58.52
CA VAL A 118 4.99 25.96 -59.07
C VAL A 118 3.87 25.96 -58.03
N LEU A 119 3.08 27.03 -58.16
CA LEU A 119 1.91 27.52 -57.43
C LEU A 119 0.83 26.47 -57.11
N GLY A 120 0.04 26.77 -56.08
CA GLY A 120 -1.36 26.36 -56.01
C GLY A 120 -1.68 25.52 -54.77
N GLY A 121 -2.33 26.16 -53.80
CA GLY A 121 -2.90 25.46 -52.66
C GLY A 121 -3.97 24.44 -53.05
N ARG A 122 -4.17 23.48 -52.16
CA ARG A 122 -5.47 22.92 -51.73
C ARG A 122 -5.16 21.81 -50.74
N GLY A 123 -5.45 22.04 -49.47
CA GLY A 123 -5.51 20.99 -48.46
C GLY A 123 -6.62 20.01 -48.80
N LEU A 124 -6.39 18.73 -48.53
CA LEU A 124 -7.37 17.64 -48.66
C LEU A 124 -7.12 16.60 -47.56
N PRO A 125 -8.14 15.78 -47.22
CA PRO A 125 -8.79 15.84 -45.92
C PRO A 125 -8.37 14.71 -44.98
N TRP A 126 -8.69 14.88 -43.70
CA TRP A 126 -8.65 13.82 -42.72
C TRP A 126 -9.54 12.65 -43.14
N MET A 127 -9.00 11.43 -43.05
CA MET A 127 -9.76 10.19 -43.15
C MET A 127 -9.52 9.37 -41.88
N CYS A 128 -10.63 9.18 -41.17
CA CYS A 128 -11.00 8.24 -40.10
C CYS A 128 -9.93 7.80 -39.09
#